data_AF-A0A0C3P3H1-F1
#
_entry.id   AF-A0A0C3P3H1-F1
#
_cell.length_a   1.000
_cell.length_b   1.000
_cell.length_c   1.000
_cell.angle_alpha   90.00
_cell.angle_beta   90.00
_cell.angle_gamma   90.00
#
_symmetry.space_group_name_H-M   'P 1'
#
loop_
_entity.id
_entity.type
_entity.pdbx_description
1 polymer ?
#
loop_
_entity_poly.entity_id
_entity_poly.type
_entity_poly.pdbx_seq_one_letter_code
_entity_poly.pdbx_strand_id
1 'polypeptide(L)'
;MNITSGTVESAQAGSSNPENATAIPLAPSAAGRVSGKAWKTQKVAMVRTHLPDGVKSKSWADRMQKTQKAKSIKMLEANLKEEKQAEIKRRREITLERKKAAEERRRLEEDKAKMGARKAARLRRKAGRTKKINH
;
A
#
# COMPACT_ATOMS: atom_id res chain seq x y z
N MET A 1 59.86 13.71 -40.65
CA MET A 1 60.11 14.45 -41.91
C MET A 1 59.59 15.86 -41.74
N ASN A 2 60.42 16.82 -42.16
CA ASN A 2 60.22 18.27 -42.22
C ASN A 2 60.44 19.08 -40.93
N ILE A 3 61.72 19.42 -40.80
CA ILE A 3 62.36 20.40 -39.95
C ILE A 3 62.40 21.73 -40.73
N THR A 4 62.06 22.86 -40.12
CA THR A 4 62.52 24.19 -40.54
C THR A 4 62.76 25.08 -39.32
N SER A 5 64.06 25.30 -39.04
CA SER A 5 64.75 26.57 -38.70
C SER A 5 64.01 27.61 -37.85
N GLY A 6 64.53 28.16 -36.76
CA GLY A 6 65.93 28.46 -36.44
C GLY A 6 66.11 29.97 -36.23
N THR A 7 66.22 30.38 -34.96
CA THR A 7 67.11 31.41 -34.39
C THR A 7 67.01 32.88 -34.88
N VAL A 8 66.65 33.81 -33.97
CA VAL A 8 67.61 34.79 -33.41
C VAL A 8 67.17 35.31 -32.03
N GLU A 9 68.03 35.12 -31.04
CA GLU A 9 68.09 35.88 -29.80
C GLU A 9 68.49 37.34 -30.09
N SER A 10 67.90 38.28 -29.36
CA SER A 10 68.52 39.57 -29.06
C SER A 10 68.07 39.99 -27.66
N ALA A 11 69.07 40.26 -26.83
CA ALA A 11 68.97 40.48 -25.40
C ALA A 11 68.51 41.91 -25.04
N GLN A 12 67.76 41.97 -23.94
CA GLN A 12 67.78 42.95 -22.84
C GLN A 12 67.80 44.46 -23.14
N ALA A 13 66.81 45.16 -22.59
CA ALA A 13 67.05 46.24 -21.62
C ALA A 13 65.80 46.47 -20.76
N GLY A 14 65.97 46.45 -19.43
CA GLY A 14 64.91 46.76 -18.48
C GLY A 14 64.60 48.26 -18.43
N SER A 15 63.34 48.57 -18.16
CA SER A 15 62.95 49.78 -17.47
C SER A 15 61.71 49.46 -16.62
N SER A 16 61.85 49.62 -15.31
CA SER A 16 60.81 49.40 -14.31
C SER A 16 59.96 50.66 -14.23
N ASN A 17 58.68 50.56 -14.56
CA ASN A 17 57.73 51.65 -14.34
C ASN A 17 56.55 51.10 -13.50
N PRO A 18 56.53 51.28 -12.17
CA PRO A 18 55.50 50.71 -11.32
C PRO A 18 54.32 51.67 -11.12
N GLU A 19 53.81 52.28 -12.18
CA GLU A 19 52.62 53.14 -12.08
C GLU A 19 51.66 52.84 -13.23
N ASN A 20 50.78 51.86 -13.01
CA ASN A 20 49.42 51.73 -13.55
C ASN A 20 48.94 50.27 -13.37
N ALA A 21 48.79 49.86 -12.11
CA ALA A 21 48.02 48.65 -11.80
C ALA A 21 46.53 49.02 -11.81
N THR A 22 45.82 48.65 -12.87
CA THR A 22 44.36 48.75 -12.91
C THR A 22 43.77 47.80 -11.86
N ALA A 23 43.20 48.37 -10.80
CA ALA A 23 42.60 47.62 -9.72
C ALA A 23 41.43 46.78 -10.26
N ILE A 24 41.60 45.45 -10.28
CA ILE A 24 40.53 44.50 -10.58
C ILE A 24 39.52 44.56 -9.42
N PRO A 25 38.24 44.92 -9.65
CA PRO A 25 37.25 44.91 -8.58
C PRO A 25 37.01 43.45 -8.17
N LEU A 26 37.40 43.11 -6.94
CA LEU A 26 37.08 41.83 -6.33
C LEU A 26 35.55 41.72 -6.24
N ALA A 27 34.98 40.76 -6.96
CA ALA A 27 33.56 40.45 -6.87
C ALA A 27 33.20 40.21 -5.39
N PRO A 28 32.08 40.78 -4.89
CA PRO A 28 31.66 40.53 -3.52
C PRO A 28 31.39 39.04 -3.37
N SER A 29 32.30 38.33 -2.72
CA SER A 29 32.06 36.93 -2.37
C SER A 29 30.76 36.85 -1.55
N ALA A 30 30.04 35.73 -1.65
CA ALA A 30 28.77 35.51 -0.95
C ALA A 30 28.84 35.74 0.59
N ALA A 31 30.04 35.91 1.16
CA ALA A 31 30.31 36.37 2.52
C ALA A 31 30.22 37.92 2.67
N GLY A 32 29.21 38.56 2.07
CA GLY A 32 29.03 40.02 1.99
C GLY A 32 28.79 40.79 3.31
N ARG A 33 29.37 40.35 4.43
CA ARG A 33 29.47 41.15 5.66
C ARG A 33 30.90 41.07 6.19
N VAL A 34 31.55 42.22 6.24
CA VAL A 34 32.90 42.48 6.76
C VAL A 34 32.97 42.12 8.25
N SER A 35 33.06 40.83 8.54
CA SER A 35 33.39 40.30 9.86
C SER A 35 34.09 38.98 9.59
N GLY A 36 35.42 38.99 9.70
CA GLY A 36 36.39 37.96 9.30
C GLY A 36 36.20 36.56 9.88
N LYS A 37 35.09 35.90 9.53
CA LYS A 37 34.80 34.50 9.84
C LYS A 37 34.56 33.74 8.54
N ALA A 38 35.48 33.89 7.59
CA ALA A 38 35.49 33.15 6.33
C ALA A 38 35.55 31.62 6.53
N TRP A 39 35.99 31.16 7.71
CA TRP A 39 35.99 29.76 8.13
C TRP A 39 34.59 29.22 8.49
N LYS A 40 33.58 30.07 8.67
CA LYS A 40 32.21 29.62 8.94
C LYS A 40 31.50 29.32 7.62
N THR A 41 30.99 28.11 7.48
CA THR A 41 30.16 27.71 6.34
C THR A 41 28.86 28.52 6.30
N GLN A 42 28.45 28.92 5.09
CA GLN A 42 27.19 29.62 4.89
C GLN A 42 26.02 28.70 5.26
N LYS A 43 25.14 29.18 6.14
CA LYS A 43 23.95 28.41 6.53
C LYS A 43 23.00 28.32 5.33
N VAL A 44 22.72 27.10 4.87
CA VAL A 44 21.71 26.78 3.85
C VAL A 44 20.50 26.15 4.53
N ALA A 45 19.30 26.36 4.00
CA ALA A 45 18.09 25.70 4.49
C ALA A 45 18.25 24.17 4.42
N MET A 46 18.11 23.48 5.55
CA MET A 46 18.23 22.03 5.63
C MET A 46 16.99 21.36 5.04
N VAL A 47 17.15 20.65 3.91
CA VAL A 47 16.10 19.79 3.35
C VAL A 47 16.09 18.49 4.15
N ARG A 48 15.03 18.26 4.92
CA ARG A 48 14.84 16.99 5.66
C ARG A 48 14.50 15.87 4.67
N THR A 49 15.11 14.70 4.83
CA THR A 49 14.81 13.52 4.02
C THR A 49 13.43 12.95 4.35
N HIS A 50 13.05 12.97 5.64
CA HIS A 50 11.75 12.50 6.12
C HIS A 50 10.69 13.61 6.04
N LEU A 51 10.33 14.04 4.84
CA LEU A 51 9.13 14.85 4.62
C LEU A 51 7.90 13.96 4.38
N PRO A 52 6.70 14.35 4.86
CA PRO A 52 5.46 13.69 4.47
C PRO A 52 5.21 13.91 2.97
N ASP A 53 4.65 12.92 2.29
CA ASP A 53 4.54 12.92 0.82
C ASP A 53 3.74 14.09 0.23
N GLY A 54 2.80 14.63 1.01
CA GLY A 54 2.03 15.82 0.63
C GLY A 54 2.84 17.13 0.63
N VAL A 55 3.97 17.16 1.32
CA VAL A 55 4.91 18.31 1.36
C VAL A 55 6.08 18.08 0.38
N LYS A 56 6.36 16.83 0.01
CA LYS A 56 7.38 16.50 -1.01
C LYS A 56 6.99 16.97 -2.42
N SER A 57 5.70 16.93 -2.77
CA SER A 57 5.21 17.41 -4.08
C SER A 57 4.98 18.92 -4.06
N LYS A 58 5.63 19.65 -4.97
CA LYS A 58 5.41 21.10 -5.15
C LYS A 58 4.08 21.44 -5.82
N SER A 59 3.55 20.56 -6.68
CA SER A 59 2.30 20.83 -7.40
C SER A 59 1.08 20.26 -6.67
N TRP A 60 -0.03 20.99 -6.69
CA TRP A 60 -1.31 20.50 -6.18
C TRP A 60 -1.90 19.40 -7.07
N ALA A 61 -1.68 19.50 -8.39
CA ALA A 61 -2.16 18.51 -9.36
C ALA A 61 -1.63 17.10 -9.07
N ASP A 62 -0.34 16.97 -8.74
CA ASP A 62 0.26 15.67 -8.40
C ASP A 62 -0.36 15.06 -7.15
N ARG A 63 -0.68 15.91 -6.15
CA ARG A 63 -1.39 15.46 -4.94
C ARG A 63 -2.78 14.96 -5.28
N MET A 64 -3.50 15.69 -6.12
CA MET A 64 -4.84 15.29 -6.55
C MET A 64 -4.80 13.95 -7.30
N GLN A 65 -3.88 13.78 -8.25
CA GLN A 65 -3.73 12.51 -8.96
C GLN A 65 -3.41 11.34 -8.04
N LYS A 66 -2.52 11.52 -7.05
CA LYS A 66 -2.22 10.49 -6.04
C LYS A 66 -3.46 10.12 -5.22
N THR A 67 -4.25 11.12 -4.80
CA THR A 67 -5.48 10.86 -4.03
C THR A 67 -6.53 10.13 -4.87
N GLN A 68 -6.67 10.46 -6.15
CA GLN A 68 -7.58 9.77 -7.08
C GLN A 68 -7.15 8.32 -7.28
N LYS A 69 -5.86 8.07 -7.51
CA LYS A 69 -5.30 6.71 -7.60
C LYS A 69 -5.53 5.90 -6.33
N ALA A 70 -5.33 6.50 -5.15
CA ALA A 70 -5.59 5.82 -3.88
C ALA A 70 -7.08 5.50 -3.70
N LYS A 71 -7.98 6.39 -4.13
CA LYS A 71 -9.43 6.16 -4.10
C LYS A 71 -9.83 5.03 -5.05
N SER A 72 -9.33 5.01 -6.29
CA SER A 72 -9.65 3.95 -7.24
C SER A 72 -9.16 2.58 -6.77
N ILE A 73 -7.96 2.51 -6.18
CA ILE A 73 -7.44 1.27 -5.58
C ILE A 73 -8.34 0.79 -4.44
N LYS A 74 -8.77 1.68 -3.54
CA LYS A 74 -9.67 1.31 -2.44
C LYS A 74 -11.05 0.84 -2.92
N MET A 75 -11.59 1.46 -3.96
CA MET A 75 -12.84 1.02 -4.58
C MET A 75 -12.69 -0.38 -5.18
N LEU A 76 -11.60 -0.63 -5.91
CA LEU A 76 -11.30 -1.96 -6.45
C LEU A 76 -11.19 -3.01 -5.33
N GLU A 77 -10.46 -2.70 -4.27
CA GLU A 77 -10.29 -3.58 -3.12
C GLU A 77 -11.63 -3.91 -2.44
N ALA A 78 -12.50 -2.91 -2.27
CA ALA A 78 -13.82 -3.10 -1.68
C ALA A 78 -14.69 -4.03 -2.54
N ASN A 79 -14.74 -3.80 -3.85
CA ASN A 79 -15.50 -4.62 -4.79
C ASN A 79 -15.03 -6.09 -4.76
N LEU A 80 -13.71 -6.32 -4.81
CA LEU A 80 -13.15 -7.68 -4.76
C LEU A 80 -13.47 -8.40 -3.43
N LYS A 81 -13.44 -7.68 -2.32
CA LYS A 81 -13.80 -8.25 -1.01
C LYS A 81 -15.29 -8.58 -0.94
N GLU A 82 -16.15 -7.70 -1.46
CA GLU A 82 -17.59 -7.91 -1.49
C GLU A 82 -17.96 -9.13 -2.33
N GLU A 83 -17.42 -9.26 -3.54
CA GLU A 83 -17.64 -10.41 -4.42
C GLU A 83 -17.21 -11.73 -3.74
N LYS A 84 -16.02 -11.74 -3.15
CA LYS A 84 -15.52 -12.92 -2.41
C LYS A 84 -16.42 -13.28 -1.23
N GLN A 85 -16.86 -12.28 -0.46
CA GLN A 85 -17.73 -12.53 0.70
C GLN A 85 -19.12 -12.99 0.26
N ALA A 86 -19.67 -12.44 -0.82
CA ALA A 86 -20.96 -12.84 -1.37
C ALA A 86 -20.93 -14.32 -1.80
N GLU A 87 -19.88 -14.76 -2.48
CA GLU A 87 -19.73 -16.15 -2.90
C GLU A 87 -19.59 -17.10 -1.70
N ILE A 88 -18.79 -16.72 -0.68
CA ILE A 88 -18.67 -17.51 0.56
C ILE A 88 -20.03 -17.61 1.27
N LYS A 89 -20.79 -16.51 1.35
CA LYS A 89 -22.13 -16.50 1.96
C LYS A 89 -23.09 -17.41 1.20
N ARG A 90 -23.16 -17.33 -0.12
CA ARG A 90 -23.99 -18.23 -0.96
C ARG A 90 -23.70 -19.70 -0.68
N ARG A 91 -22.42 -20.10 -0.65
CA ARG A 91 -22.04 -21.50 -0.35
C ARG A 91 -22.48 -21.93 1.05
N ARG A 92 -22.35 -21.05 2.04
CA ARG A 92 -22.79 -21.30 3.41
C ARG A 92 -24.30 -21.43 3.50
N GLU A 93 -25.05 -20.54 2.83
CA GLU A 93 -26.52 -20.56 2.77
C GLU A 93 -27.03 -21.86 2.17
N ILE A 94 -26.50 -22.28 1.01
CA ILE A 94 -26.86 -23.55 0.37
C ILE A 94 -26.62 -24.75 1.31
N THR A 95 -25.48 -24.75 2.00
CA THR A 95 -25.14 -25.85 2.93
C THR A 95 -26.07 -25.86 4.14
N LEU A 96 -26.37 -24.68 4.67
CA LEU A 96 -27.29 -24.50 5.79
C LEU A 96 -28.72 -24.92 5.42
N GLU A 97 -29.19 -24.56 4.24
CA GLU A 97 -30.48 -24.97 3.69
C GLU A 97 -30.57 -26.49 3.54
N ARG A 98 -29.53 -27.13 2.99
CA ARG A 98 -29.47 -28.60 2.88
C ARG A 98 -29.54 -29.27 4.25
N LYS A 99 -28.80 -28.74 5.23
CA LYS A 99 -28.82 -29.26 6.60
C LYS A 99 -30.19 -29.12 7.24
N LYS A 100 -30.83 -27.94 7.12
CA LYS A 100 -32.18 -27.69 7.62
C LYS A 100 -33.21 -28.62 6.98
N ALA A 101 -33.16 -28.79 5.65
CA ALA A 101 -34.08 -29.69 4.95
C ALA A 101 -33.92 -31.16 5.38
N ALA A 102 -32.69 -31.61 5.63
CA ALA A 102 -32.42 -32.96 6.14
C ALA A 102 -32.92 -33.13 7.59
N GLU A 103 -32.73 -32.12 8.44
CA GLU A 103 -33.18 -32.14 9.83
C GLU A 103 -34.72 -32.16 9.93
N GLU A 104 -35.41 -31.34 9.14
CA GLU A 104 -36.88 -31.34 9.07
C GLU A 104 -37.41 -32.69 8.58
N ARG A 105 -36.78 -33.28 7.56
CA ARG A 105 -37.13 -34.63 7.10
C ARG A 105 -36.95 -35.66 8.21
N ARG A 106 -35.82 -35.64 8.91
CA ARG A 106 -35.52 -36.56 10.01
C ARG A 106 -36.54 -36.44 11.13
N ARG A 107 -36.91 -35.21 11.50
CA ARG A 107 -37.92 -34.93 12.53
C ARG A 107 -39.28 -35.52 12.15
N LEU A 108 -39.73 -35.32 10.91
CA LEU A 108 -40.99 -35.87 10.41
C LEU A 108 -40.97 -37.41 10.38
N GLU A 109 -39.84 -38.02 10.02
CA GLU A 109 -39.66 -39.46 10.05
C GLU A 109 -39.70 -40.02 11.47
N GLU A 110 -39.03 -39.38 12.43
CA GLU A 110 -39.06 -39.73 13.86
C GLU A 110 -40.49 -39.66 14.42
N ASP A 111 -41.23 -38.58 14.12
CA ASP A 111 -42.61 -38.40 14.55
C ASP A 111 -43.54 -39.44 13.92
N LYS A 112 -43.37 -39.72 12.61
CA LYS A 112 -44.10 -40.79 11.92
C LYS A 112 -43.80 -42.17 12.52
N ALA A 113 -42.54 -42.46 12.82
CA ALA A 113 -42.12 -43.71 13.44
C ALA A 113 -42.73 -43.86 14.84
N LYS A 114 -42.73 -42.79 15.64
CA LYS A 114 -43.36 -42.76 16.97
C LYS A 114 -44.86 -43.03 16.90
N MET A 115 -45.55 -42.43 15.94
CA MET A 115 -46.98 -42.67 15.71
C MET A 115 -47.26 -44.09 15.20
N GLY A 116 -46.43 -44.60 14.29
CA GLY A 116 -46.47 -45.98 13.82
C GLY A 116 -46.30 -46.99 14.96
N ALA A 117 -45.30 -46.78 15.83
CA ALA A 117 -45.05 -47.60 17.01
C ALA A 117 -46.23 -47.58 17.99
N ARG A 118 -46.82 -46.39 18.24
CA ARG A 118 -48.02 -46.25 19.08
C ARG A 118 -49.22 -47.00 18.51
N LYS A 119 -49.43 -46.93 17.19
CA LYS A 119 -50.52 -47.65 16.50
C LYS A 119 -50.30 -49.16 16.55
N ALA A 120 -49.08 -49.62 16.28
CA ALA A 120 -48.71 -51.04 16.39
C ALA A 120 -48.90 -51.57 17.82
N ALA A 121 -48.51 -50.80 18.84
CA ALA A 121 -48.74 -51.16 20.23
C ALA A 121 -50.24 -51.26 20.57
N ARG A 122 -51.07 -50.33 20.06
CA ARG A 122 -52.54 -50.38 20.23
C ARG A 122 -53.14 -51.65 19.61
N LEU A 123 -52.73 -52.00 18.39
CA LEU A 123 -53.19 -53.23 17.73
C LEU A 123 -52.75 -54.49 18.48
N ARG A 124 -51.52 -54.54 18.98
CA ARG A 124 -51.04 -55.64 19.83
C ARG A 124 -51.87 -55.81 21.11
N ARG A 125 -52.25 -54.71 21.76
CA ARG A 125 -53.16 -54.73 22.93
C ARG A 125 -54.56 -55.22 22.56
N LYS A 126 -55.12 -54.74 21.44
CA LYS A 126 -56.45 -55.16 20.97
C LYS A 126 -56.49 -56.66 20.64
N ALA A 127 -55.41 -57.20 20.09
CA ALA A 127 -55.26 -58.62 19.81
C ALA A 127 -54.98 -59.49 21.06
N GLY A 128 -54.98 -58.91 22.27
CA GLY A 128 -54.74 -59.64 23.52
C GLY A 128 -53.35 -60.27 23.65
N ARG A 129 -52.39 -59.90 22.78
CA ARG A 129 -51.07 -60.53 22.71
C ARG A 129 -50.20 -60.03 23.87
N THR A 130 -50.13 -60.80 24.95
CA THR A 130 -49.31 -60.48 26.13
C THR A 130 -47.93 -61.14 26.04
N LYS A 131 -46.93 -60.57 26.72
CA LYS A 131 -45.54 -61.06 26.68
C LYS A 131 -45.38 -62.48 27.26
N LYS A 132 -46.34 -62.96 28.06
CA LYS A 132 -46.28 -64.25 28.78
C LYS A 132 -47.01 -65.40 28.08
N ILE A 133 -48.00 -65.14 27.22
CA ILE A 133 -48.83 -66.19 26.62
C ILE A 133 -49.04 -65.84 25.15
N ASN A 134 -48.46 -66.65 24.26
CA ASN A 134 -48.88 -66.69 22.85
C ASN A 134 -50.13 -67.59 22.80
N HIS A 135 -51.28 -66.99 22.49
CA HIS A 135 -52.47 -67.71 22.04
C HIS A 135 -52.31 -68.13 20.58
#